data_AF-A0A6P4Y492-F1
#
_entry.id   AF-A0A6P4Y492-F1
#
_cell.length_a   1.000
_cell.length_b   1.000
_cell.length_c   1.000
_cell.angle_alpha   90.00
_cell.angle_beta   90.00
_cell.angle_gamma   90.00
#
_symmetry.space_group_name_H-M   'P 1'
#
loop_
_entity.id
_entity.type
_entity.pdbx_description
1 polymer ?
#
loop_
_entity_poly.entity_id
_entity_poly.type
_entity_poly.pdbx_seq_one_letter_code
_entity_poly.pdbx_strand_id
1 'polypeptide(L)'
;MASNNHFFEGAEKLLEVWFLRTEDGQDLRDIAREDWEEVLKTVRCQIISTMKNDSQDAYLLSESSMFVSDRRFILKTCGTTLLHNALPLMLDLAKKKCGFHVVEDIFYSRKNFMRPELQHNMHRSFEEEVIILEKLFEDGAAYCLGRMNGDCWYLYTTNNPDSSKPGQAEPDQTLEILMMDLEPDAMKLFHKNSIDPAEIAKLSGIADLEPGTIIDDFLFEPCGYSMNGLLPDGAYMNIHVTPEKDFSYASFETNVSKKSYANLVKRVLNVFKPGRFVMTLFANMESELFGVQEKGGSGDHAKLTSEVYPGDSTFEDKIFDYQRQDWQASKFSNYYLTFCNYAKVKTKPS
;
A
#
# COMPACT_ATOMS: atom_id res chain seq x y z
N MET A 1 -8.92 15.42 37.20
CA MET A 1 -7.78 15.00 36.36
C MET A 1 -8.37 14.20 35.21
N ALA A 2 -8.58 14.83 34.06
CA ALA A 2 -9.20 14.17 32.92
C ALA A 2 -8.17 13.26 32.24
N SER A 3 -8.58 12.03 31.92
CA SER A 3 -7.78 10.95 31.35
C SER A 3 -7.16 11.34 30.01
N ASN A 4 -5.85 11.64 30.01
CA ASN A 4 -5.14 12.19 28.88
C ASN A 4 -4.22 11.14 28.24
N ASN A 5 -4.80 10.17 27.50
CA ASN A 5 -4.00 9.14 26.81
C ASN A 5 -4.72 8.55 25.56
N HIS A 6 -5.37 9.40 24.75
CA HIS A 6 -5.90 8.97 23.45
C HIS A 6 -4.77 8.89 22.43
N PHE A 7 -4.64 7.75 21.75
CA PHE A 7 -3.67 7.53 20.66
C PHE A 7 -4.21 6.45 19.71
N PHE A 8 -4.04 6.68 18.42
CA PHE A 8 -4.31 5.70 17.37
C PHE A 8 -3.08 5.58 16.47
N GLU A 9 -2.67 4.36 16.15
CA GLU A 9 -1.56 4.12 15.24
C GLU A 9 -2.10 4.13 13.79
N GLY A 10 -1.92 5.26 13.10
CA GLY A 10 -2.33 5.38 11.69
C GLY A 10 -1.45 4.59 10.73
N ALA A 11 -0.19 4.31 11.09
CA ALA A 11 0.72 3.56 10.23
C ALA A 11 0.22 2.12 10.02
N GLU A 12 0.05 1.77 8.74
CA GLU A 12 -0.59 0.53 8.33
C GLU A 12 0.39 -0.63 8.22
N LYS A 13 -0.15 -1.83 8.39
CA LYS A 13 0.44 -3.12 8.03
C LYS A 13 -0.19 -3.52 6.71
N LEU A 14 0.63 -3.78 5.68
CA LEU A 14 0.19 -4.17 4.35
C LEU A 14 0.67 -5.59 4.06
N LEU A 15 -0.25 -6.44 3.63
CA LEU A 15 0.03 -7.78 3.15
C LEU A 15 -0.54 -7.94 1.74
N GLU A 16 0.31 -8.35 0.82
CA GLU A 16 -0.04 -8.71 -0.54
C GLU A 16 0.45 -10.14 -0.81
N VAL A 17 -0.44 -10.99 -1.33
CA VAL A 17 -0.15 -12.39 -1.65
C VAL A 17 -0.64 -12.68 -3.07
N TRP A 18 0.27 -13.16 -3.90
CA TRP A 18 0.00 -13.65 -5.24
C TRP A 18 0.04 -15.17 -5.25
N PHE A 19 -0.92 -15.79 -5.91
CA PHE A 19 -0.96 -17.25 -6.10
C PHE A 19 -0.61 -17.62 -7.53
N LEU A 20 0.15 -18.71 -7.67
CA LEU A 20 0.50 -19.26 -8.98
C LEU A 20 -0.72 -19.96 -9.58
N ARG A 21 -1.03 -19.64 -10.84
CA ARG A 21 -2.03 -20.37 -11.61
C ARG A 21 -1.47 -21.72 -12.06
N THR A 22 -2.04 -22.80 -11.54
CA THR A 22 -1.69 -24.18 -11.89
C THR A 22 -2.77 -24.87 -12.70
N GLU A 23 -4.02 -24.42 -12.60
CA GLU A 23 -5.20 -25.02 -13.24
C GLU A 23 -6.14 -23.94 -13.79
N ASP A 24 -6.92 -24.29 -14.80
CA ASP A 24 -7.95 -23.39 -15.35
C ASP A 24 -9.08 -23.20 -14.32
N GLY A 25 -9.57 -21.95 -14.20
CA GLY A 25 -10.73 -21.62 -13.36
C GLY A 25 -10.42 -21.33 -11.89
N GLN A 26 -9.15 -21.30 -11.47
CA GLN A 26 -8.79 -20.82 -10.12
C GLN A 26 -9.10 -19.32 -9.99
N ASP A 27 -9.90 -18.95 -8.99
CA ASP A 27 -10.29 -17.57 -8.72
C ASP A 27 -10.53 -17.36 -7.21
N LEU A 28 -9.79 -16.45 -6.54
CA LEU A 28 -9.98 -16.18 -5.11
C LEU A 28 -11.35 -15.57 -4.80
N ARG A 29 -12.01 -14.95 -5.78
CA ARG A 29 -13.34 -14.33 -5.63
C ARG A 29 -14.45 -15.37 -5.47
N ASP A 30 -14.15 -16.65 -5.73
CA ASP A 30 -15.05 -17.76 -5.43
C ASP A 30 -15.14 -18.06 -3.91
N ILE A 31 -14.25 -17.50 -3.09
CA ILE A 31 -14.37 -17.56 -1.63
C ILE A 31 -15.55 -16.70 -1.19
N ALA A 32 -16.48 -17.31 -0.45
CA ALA A 32 -17.70 -16.63 -0.01
C ALA A 32 -17.36 -15.52 0.99
N ARG A 33 -18.20 -14.48 1.01
CA ARG A 33 -18.05 -13.33 1.91
C ARG A 33 -17.97 -13.76 3.37
N GLU A 34 -18.74 -14.76 3.78
CA GLU A 34 -18.77 -15.25 5.16
C GLU A 34 -17.43 -15.84 5.58
N ASP A 35 -16.70 -16.49 4.66
CA ASP A 35 -15.36 -17.00 4.95
C ASP A 35 -14.36 -15.84 5.08
N TRP A 36 -14.49 -14.79 4.26
CA TRP A 36 -13.69 -13.57 4.42
C TRP A 36 -13.97 -12.88 5.75
N GLU A 37 -15.23 -12.87 6.22
CA GLU A 37 -15.58 -12.36 7.54
C GLU A 37 -14.94 -13.20 8.66
N GLU A 38 -14.81 -14.53 8.50
CA GLU A 38 -14.04 -15.36 9.45
C GLU A 38 -12.54 -15.04 9.44
N VAL A 39 -11.94 -14.79 8.27
CA VAL A 39 -10.55 -14.30 8.17
C VAL A 39 -10.40 -12.95 8.88
N LEU A 40 -11.29 -12.00 8.62
CA LEU A 40 -11.21 -10.66 9.20
C LEU A 40 -11.43 -10.64 10.72
N LYS A 41 -12.23 -11.59 11.26
CA LYS A 41 -12.36 -11.78 12.71
C LYS A 41 -11.03 -12.13 13.39
N THR A 42 -10.12 -12.86 12.73
CA THR A 42 -8.82 -13.22 13.35
C THR A 42 -7.90 -12.01 13.53
N VAL A 43 -8.11 -10.96 12.75
CA VAL A 43 -7.36 -9.69 12.79
C VAL A 43 -8.13 -8.55 13.46
N ARG A 44 -9.37 -8.82 13.93
CA ARG A 44 -10.29 -7.87 14.59
C ARG A 44 -10.83 -6.76 13.67
N CYS A 45 -11.01 -7.07 12.39
CA CYS A 45 -11.63 -6.18 11.42
C CYS A 45 -13.05 -6.64 11.07
N GLN A 46 -13.87 -5.71 10.60
CA GLN A 46 -15.20 -5.99 10.05
C GLN A 46 -15.35 -5.32 8.69
N ILE A 47 -16.14 -5.93 7.79
CA ILE A 47 -16.51 -5.33 6.51
C ILE A 47 -17.59 -4.28 6.76
N ILE A 48 -17.31 -3.02 6.41
CA ILE A 48 -18.28 -1.93 6.41
C ILE A 48 -19.12 -1.97 5.13
N SER A 49 -18.45 -2.03 3.99
CA SER A 49 -19.05 -1.98 2.67
C SER A 49 -18.21 -2.75 1.65
N THR A 50 -18.77 -2.95 0.46
CA THR A 50 -18.16 -3.76 -0.59
C THR A 50 -18.47 -3.16 -1.95
N MET A 51 -17.44 -3.04 -2.80
CA MET A 51 -17.56 -2.78 -4.23
C MET A 51 -17.01 -3.96 -5.02
N LYS A 52 -17.54 -4.17 -6.22
CA LYS A 52 -17.09 -5.23 -7.13
C LYS A 52 -17.06 -4.71 -8.56
N ASN A 53 -16.09 -5.17 -9.34
CA ASN A 53 -16.10 -5.09 -10.79
C ASN A 53 -15.71 -6.46 -11.38
N ASP A 54 -15.53 -6.53 -12.70
CA ASP A 54 -15.23 -7.78 -13.40
C ASP A 54 -13.84 -8.37 -13.04
N SER A 55 -12.97 -7.60 -12.39
CA SER A 55 -11.58 -7.97 -12.09
C SER A 55 -11.31 -8.13 -10.59
N GLN A 56 -12.03 -7.42 -9.72
CA GLN A 56 -11.67 -7.30 -8.31
C GLN A 56 -12.88 -6.99 -7.41
N ASP A 57 -12.89 -7.61 -6.24
CA ASP A 57 -13.72 -7.25 -5.10
C ASP A 57 -12.92 -6.35 -4.15
N ALA A 58 -13.49 -5.21 -3.74
CA ALA A 58 -12.93 -4.29 -2.75
C ALA A 58 -13.82 -4.24 -1.52
N TYR A 59 -13.23 -4.41 -0.35
CA TYR A 59 -13.90 -4.41 0.94
C TYR A 59 -13.35 -3.26 1.78
N LEU A 60 -14.22 -2.32 2.12
CA LEU A 60 -13.88 -1.26 3.07
C LEU A 60 -14.03 -1.83 4.48
N LEU A 61 -12.99 -1.70 5.29
CA LEU A 61 -12.95 -2.32 6.63
C LEU A 61 -13.06 -1.26 7.73
N SER A 62 -13.43 -1.73 8.92
CA SER A 62 -13.41 -0.92 10.13
C SER A 62 -12.03 -0.33 10.48
N GLU A 63 -10.96 -0.97 10.01
CA GLU A 63 -9.57 -0.63 10.33
C GLU A 63 -8.68 -0.71 9.07
N SER A 64 -9.17 -0.23 7.91
CA SER A 64 -8.49 -0.09 6.60
C SER A 64 -9.21 -0.80 5.43
N SER A 65 -8.53 -1.61 4.61
CA SER A 65 -9.07 -2.13 3.34
C SER A 65 -8.60 -3.55 3.00
N MET A 66 -9.40 -4.27 2.22
CA MET A 66 -9.04 -5.55 1.62
C MET A 66 -9.46 -5.63 0.16
N PHE A 67 -8.60 -6.15 -0.71
CA PHE A 67 -8.87 -6.35 -2.13
C PHE A 67 -8.64 -7.80 -2.52
N VAL A 68 -9.56 -8.37 -3.28
CA VAL A 68 -9.51 -9.75 -3.75
C VAL A 68 -9.75 -9.76 -5.24
N SER A 69 -8.72 -10.12 -5.99
CA SER A 69 -8.79 -10.35 -7.43
C SER A 69 -8.73 -11.85 -7.71
N ASP A 70 -8.59 -12.23 -8.98
CA ASP A 70 -8.55 -13.63 -9.39
C ASP A 70 -7.44 -14.46 -8.70
N ARG A 71 -6.26 -13.91 -8.50
CA ARG A 71 -5.09 -14.60 -7.92
C ARG A 71 -4.28 -13.75 -6.96
N ARG A 72 -4.69 -12.50 -6.70
CA ARG A 72 -4.07 -11.59 -5.73
C ARG A 72 -5.00 -11.24 -4.60
N PHE A 73 -4.49 -11.37 -3.38
CA PHE A 73 -5.10 -10.95 -2.13
C PHE A 73 -4.29 -9.80 -1.52
N ILE A 74 -4.95 -8.69 -1.20
CA ILE A 74 -4.35 -7.57 -0.47
C ILE A 74 -5.16 -7.33 0.79
N LEU A 75 -4.49 -7.28 1.94
CA LEU A 75 -5.08 -6.87 3.21
C LEU A 75 -4.21 -5.79 3.83
N LYS A 76 -4.83 -4.65 4.12
CA LYS A 76 -4.22 -3.54 4.81
C LYS A 76 -4.97 -3.30 6.12
N THR A 77 -4.24 -3.11 7.22
CA THR A 77 -4.85 -2.83 8.53
C THR A 77 -4.06 -1.82 9.34
N CYS A 78 -4.75 -0.99 10.13
CA CYS A 78 -4.14 0.00 11.02
C CYS A 78 -4.40 -0.28 12.51
N GLY A 79 -4.03 0.64 13.40
CA GLY A 79 -4.21 0.51 14.85
C GLY A 79 -3.41 -0.66 15.43
N THR A 80 -4.06 -1.47 16.26
CA THR A 80 -3.44 -2.62 16.96
C THR A 80 -3.93 -3.97 16.42
N THR A 81 -4.39 -4.02 15.17
CA THR A 81 -4.78 -5.25 14.49
C THR A 81 -3.62 -6.25 14.43
N LEU A 82 -3.97 -7.53 14.30
CA LEU A 82 -3.03 -8.65 14.31
C LEU A 82 -2.92 -9.28 12.93
N LEU A 83 -2.54 -8.48 11.92
CA LEU A 83 -2.65 -8.83 10.50
C LEU A 83 -2.17 -10.25 10.15
N HIS A 84 -1.05 -10.71 10.73
CA HIS A 84 -0.50 -12.04 10.44
C HIS A 84 -1.44 -13.20 10.82
N ASN A 85 -2.42 -12.98 11.71
CA ASN A 85 -3.43 -13.99 12.04
C ASN A 85 -4.36 -14.33 10.85
N ALA A 86 -4.45 -13.47 9.83
CA ALA A 86 -5.24 -13.76 8.64
C ALA A 86 -4.60 -14.88 7.80
N LEU A 87 -3.27 -14.95 7.75
CA LEU A 87 -2.52 -15.78 6.81
C LEU A 87 -2.91 -17.27 6.86
N PRO A 88 -2.93 -17.97 8.01
CA PRO A 88 -3.19 -19.41 8.02
C PRO A 88 -4.57 -19.78 7.47
N LEU A 89 -5.61 -19.00 7.83
CA LEU A 89 -6.98 -19.27 7.37
C LEU A 89 -7.16 -18.84 5.90
N MET A 90 -6.61 -17.70 5.51
CA MET A 90 -6.66 -17.22 4.12
C MET A 90 -5.99 -18.22 3.17
N LEU A 91 -4.80 -18.73 3.51
CA LEU A 91 -4.08 -19.72 2.71
C LEU A 91 -4.85 -21.06 2.63
N ASP A 92 -5.46 -21.50 3.75
CA ASP A 92 -6.28 -22.73 3.77
C ASP A 92 -7.54 -22.59 2.90
N LEU A 93 -8.19 -21.43 2.90
CA LEU A 93 -9.35 -21.13 2.03
C LEU A 93 -8.95 -21.09 0.56
N ALA A 94 -7.88 -20.37 0.20
CA ALA A 94 -7.36 -20.32 -1.17
C ALA A 94 -7.06 -21.73 -1.70
N LYS A 95 -6.48 -22.59 -0.85
CA LYS A 95 -6.21 -23.99 -1.19
C LYS A 95 -7.47 -24.83 -1.35
N LYS A 96 -8.38 -24.81 -0.38
CA LYS A 96 -9.53 -25.73 -0.33
C LYS A 96 -10.66 -25.34 -1.25
N LYS A 97 -10.88 -24.03 -1.45
CA LYS A 97 -12.00 -23.51 -2.23
C LYS A 97 -11.62 -23.14 -3.66
N CYS A 98 -10.39 -22.68 -3.88
CA CYS A 98 -9.94 -22.18 -5.18
C CYS A 98 -8.83 -23.03 -5.81
N GLY A 99 -8.34 -24.06 -5.11
CA GLY A 99 -7.27 -24.93 -5.61
C GLY A 99 -5.89 -24.27 -5.65
N PHE A 100 -5.67 -23.11 -5.04
CA PHE A 100 -4.36 -22.47 -5.03
C PHE A 100 -3.43 -23.17 -4.03
N HIS A 101 -2.46 -23.92 -4.55
CA HIS A 101 -1.51 -24.70 -3.75
C HIS A 101 -0.16 -24.03 -3.54
N VAL A 102 0.17 -23.04 -4.36
CA VAL A 102 1.48 -22.41 -4.41
C VAL A 102 1.31 -20.89 -4.30
N VAL A 103 1.97 -20.30 -3.31
CA VAL A 103 2.16 -18.84 -3.24
C VAL A 103 3.29 -18.49 -4.18
N GLU A 104 2.99 -17.64 -5.16
CA GLU A 104 3.96 -17.17 -6.14
C GLU A 104 4.87 -16.13 -5.50
N ASP A 105 4.27 -15.04 -4.98
CA ASP A 105 4.96 -13.95 -4.31
C ASP A 105 4.18 -13.53 -3.06
N ILE A 106 4.88 -13.13 -2.02
CA ILE A 106 4.31 -12.49 -0.83
C ILE A 106 5.10 -11.24 -0.49
N PHE A 107 4.39 -10.17 -0.20
CA PHE A 107 4.95 -8.92 0.30
C PHE A 107 4.24 -8.56 1.60
N TYR A 108 4.98 -8.57 2.70
CA TYR A 108 4.55 -7.93 3.94
C TYR A 108 5.36 -6.67 4.16
N SER A 109 4.70 -5.53 4.32
CA SER A 109 5.38 -4.27 4.50
C SER A 109 4.68 -3.34 5.47
N ARG A 110 5.46 -2.41 6.01
CA ARG A 110 4.95 -1.30 6.81
C ARG A 110 5.99 -0.23 7.02
N LYS A 111 5.53 1.00 7.23
CA LYS A 111 6.35 2.04 7.84
C LYS A 111 6.68 1.68 9.30
N ASN A 112 7.77 2.23 9.84
CA ASN A 112 7.97 2.24 11.28
C ASN A 112 6.81 2.95 12.02
N PHE A 113 6.31 2.31 13.08
CA PHE A 113 5.23 2.80 13.93
C PHE A 113 5.63 4.04 14.72
N MET A 114 4.64 4.88 15.05
CA MET A 114 4.84 6.01 15.93
C MET A 114 5.01 5.56 17.39
N ARG A 115 4.29 4.53 17.82
CA ARG A 115 4.39 3.94 19.16
C ARG A 115 4.48 2.41 19.10
N PRO A 116 5.64 1.85 18.70
CA PRO A 116 5.83 0.40 18.61
C PRO A 116 5.53 -0.33 19.93
N GLU A 117 5.75 0.30 21.08
CA GLU A 117 5.52 -0.29 22.40
C GLU A 117 4.03 -0.57 22.71
N LEU A 118 3.11 0.08 21.98
CA LEU A 118 1.67 -0.16 22.09
C LEU A 118 1.18 -1.31 21.20
N GLN A 119 2.00 -1.76 20.26
CA GLN A 119 1.65 -2.92 19.43
C GLN A 119 1.74 -4.21 20.26
N HIS A 120 0.92 -5.18 19.85
CA HIS A 120 1.02 -6.55 20.36
C HIS A 120 2.41 -7.12 20.06
N ASN A 121 2.89 -8.07 20.87
CA ASN A 121 4.24 -8.65 20.72
C ASN A 121 4.54 -9.11 19.29
N MET A 122 3.55 -9.66 18.59
CA MET A 122 3.64 -10.12 17.19
C MET A 122 3.97 -9.02 16.17
N HIS A 123 3.69 -7.76 16.50
CA HIS A 123 3.91 -6.59 15.65
C HIS A 123 4.72 -5.50 16.36
N ARG A 124 5.39 -5.83 17.48
CA ARG A 124 6.14 -4.84 18.26
C ARG A 124 7.44 -4.44 17.59
N SER A 125 8.07 -5.37 16.87
CA SER A 125 9.28 -5.12 16.11
C SER A 125 9.23 -5.89 14.79
N PHE A 126 10.06 -5.48 13.84
CA PHE A 126 10.09 -6.14 12.54
C PHE A 126 10.72 -7.54 12.62
N GLU A 127 11.64 -7.77 13.55
CA GLU A 127 12.26 -9.06 13.80
C GLU A 127 11.23 -10.11 14.27
N GLU A 128 10.30 -9.73 15.17
CA GLU A 128 9.21 -10.62 15.61
C GLU A 128 8.25 -10.95 14.47
N GLU A 129 7.97 -9.97 13.60
CA GLU A 129 7.14 -10.14 12.42
C GLU A 129 7.77 -11.14 11.43
N VAL A 130 9.08 -11.02 11.19
CA VAL A 130 9.86 -11.96 10.36
C VAL A 130 9.82 -13.36 10.97
N ILE A 131 10.03 -13.52 12.28
CA ILE A 131 9.96 -14.83 12.95
C ILE A 131 8.60 -15.52 12.76
N ILE A 132 7.52 -14.74 12.64
CA ILE A 132 6.18 -15.28 12.37
C ILE A 132 6.05 -15.73 10.92
N LEU A 133 6.52 -14.91 9.98
CA LEU A 133 6.43 -15.19 8.54
C LEU A 133 7.30 -16.37 8.13
N GLU A 134 8.49 -16.53 8.71
CA GLU A 134 9.40 -17.67 8.51
C GLU A 134 8.84 -19.02 9.01
N LYS A 135 7.72 -19.02 9.74
CA LYS A 135 7.00 -20.26 10.09
C LYS A 135 6.07 -20.73 8.98
N LEU A 136 5.74 -19.84 8.05
CA LEU A 136 4.75 -20.06 6.98
C LEU A 136 5.40 -20.13 5.61
N PHE A 137 6.53 -19.44 5.42
CA PHE A 137 7.22 -19.32 4.14
C PHE A 137 8.69 -19.71 4.28
N GLU A 138 9.20 -20.38 3.26
CA GLU A 138 10.63 -20.69 3.10
C GLU A 138 11.29 -19.62 2.21
N ASP A 139 12.61 -19.47 2.31
CA ASP A 139 13.41 -18.52 1.51
C ASP A 139 12.93 -17.06 1.60
N GLY A 140 12.48 -16.66 2.79
CA GLY A 140 12.13 -15.29 3.10
C GLY A 140 13.34 -14.37 3.22
N ALA A 141 13.14 -13.10 2.88
CA ALA A 141 14.12 -12.05 2.97
C ALA A 141 13.49 -10.78 3.55
N ALA A 142 14.19 -10.18 4.51
CA ALA A 142 13.73 -9.01 5.25
C ALA A 142 14.63 -7.80 4.98
N TYR A 143 14.03 -6.64 4.74
CA TYR A 143 14.68 -5.41 4.34
C TYR A 143 14.18 -4.22 5.15
N CYS A 144 15.04 -3.23 5.34
CA CYS A 144 14.71 -1.93 5.93
C CYS A 144 15.25 -0.84 5.00
N LEU A 145 14.35 0.01 4.50
CA LEU A 145 14.66 1.12 3.62
C LEU A 145 14.46 2.45 4.35
N GLY A 146 15.32 3.42 4.07
CA GLY A 146 15.37 4.71 4.75
C GLY A 146 16.33 4.74 5.93
N ARG A 147 16.10 5.67 6.86
CA ARG A 147 16.97 5.86 8.03
C ARG A 147 16.46 5.02 9.19
N MET A 148 17.23 4.03 9.64
CA MET A 148 16.87 3.19 10.79
C MET A 148 16.63 4.00 12.08
N ASN A 149 17.25 5.17 12.20
CA ASN A 149 17.07 6.14 13.28
C ASN A 149 16.10 7.28 12.94
N GLY A 150 15.26 7.11 11.92
CA GLY A 150 14.30 8.08 11.42
C GLY A 150 13.11 7.41 10.74
N ASP A 151 12.62 8.01 9.66
CA ASP A 151 11.60 7.38 8.83
C ASP A 151 12.20 6.26 8.00
N CYS A 152 11.66 5.06 8.23
CA CYS A 152 12.02 3.87 7.49
C CYS A 152 10.78 3.01 7.19
N TRP A 153 10.95 2.13 6.22
CA TRP A 153 9.93 1.22 5.75
C TRP A 153 10.51 -0.19 5.67
N TYR A 154 9.77 -1.14 6.23
CA TYR A 154 10.16 -2.52 6.35
C TYR A 154 9.45 -3.36 5.29
N LEU A 155 10.16 -4.34 4.75
CA LEU A 155 9.65 -5.29 3.77
C LEU A 155 10.13 -6.68 4.09
N TYR A 156 9.20 -7.63 4.13
CA TYR A 156 9.46 -9.04 4.04
C TYR A 156 8.90 -9.55 2.71
N THR A 157 9.71 -10.30 1.96
CA THR A 157 9.29 -10.95 0.72
C THR A 157 10.01 -12.28 0.55
N THR A 158 9.44 -13.20 -0.21
CA THR A 158 10.10 -14.45 -0.61
C THR A 158 10.80 -14.29 -1.95
N ASN A 159 11.90 -15.01 -2.15
CA ASN A 159 12.49 -15.17 -3.48
C ASN A 159 12.07 -16.52 -4.06
N ASN A 160 10.89 -16.59 -4.67
CA ASN A 160 10.45 -17.83 -5.31
C ASN A 160 11.17 -18.00 -6.67
N PRO A 161 12.02 -19.01 -6.88
CA PRO A 161 12.64 -19.23 -8.17
C PRO A 161 11.63 -19.61 -9.26
N ASP A 162 10.49 -20.21 -8.90
CA ASP A 162 9.46 -20.66 -9.85
C ASP A 162 8.57 -19.50 -10.36
N SER A 163 8.57 -18.33 -9.69
CA SER A 163 7.87 -17.13 -10.17
C SER A 163 8.56 -16.44 -11.35
N SER A 164 9.76 -16.88 -11.71
CA SER A 164 10.63 -16.20 -12.68
C SER A 164 10.61 -16.82 -14.09
N LYS A 165 9.44 -17.19 -14.63
CA LYS A 165 9.36 -17.53 -16.06
C LYS A 165 9.36 -16.24 -16.91
N PRO A 166 10.45 -15.94 -17.64
CA PRO A 166 10.54 -14.69 -18.39
C PRO A 166 9.46 -14.62 -19.48
N GLY A 167 8.74 -13.51 -19.57
CA GLY A 167 7.70 -13.27 -20.57
C GLY A 167 6.31 -13.80 -20.22
N GLN A 168 6.06 -14.23 -18.97
CA GLN A 168 4.72 -14.60 -18.47
C GLN A 168 4.21 -13.68 -17.34
N ALA A 169 5.03 -12.76 -16.84
CA ALA A 169 4.62 -11.81 -15.81
C ALA A 169 3.62 -10.81 -16.38
N GLU A 170 2.55 -10.54 -15.63
CA GLU A 170 1.64 -9.45 -15.96
C GLU A 170 2.22 -8.10 -15.53
N PRO A 171 2.00 -7.00 -16.27
CA PRO A 171 2.46 -5.68 -15.86
C PRO A 171 1.91 -5.30 -14.48
N ASP A 172 2.81 -5.06 -13.53
CA ASP A 172 2.42 -4.64 -12.17
C ASP A 172 3.31 -3.52 -11.65
N GLN A 173 2.67 -2.60 -10.93
CA GLN A 173 3.30 -1.49 -10.25
C GLN A 173 2.42 -1.03 -9.11
N THR A 174 3.03 -0.67 -7.98
CA THR A 174 2.32 -0.20 -6.79
C THR A 174 3.03 1.00 -6.20
N LEU A 175 2.33 2.12 -6.10
CA LEU A 175 2.78 3.34 -5.44
C LEU A 175 2.12 3.44 -4.06
N GLU A 176 2.91 3.65 -3.01
CA GLU A 176 2.41 4.14 -1.72
C GLU A 176 2.95 5.54 -1.43
N ILE A 177 2.12 6.38 -0.80
CA ILE A 177 2.50 7.68 -0.23
C ILE A 177 2.02 7.70 1.22
N LEU A 178 2.97 7.69 2.14
CA LEU A 178 2.74 7.59 3.59
C LEU A 178 3.06 8.93 4.23
N MET A 179 2.05 9.62 4.74
CA MET A 179 2.07 11.05 5.05
C MET A 179 1.90 11.29 6.54
N MET A 180 2.76 12.13 7.12
CA MET A 180 2.75 12.46 8.54
C MET A 180 2.71 13.98 8.74
N ASP A 181 2.33 14.39 9.95
CA ASP A 181 2.28 15.80 10.37
C ASP A 181 1.39 16.61 9.42
N LEU A 182 0.16 16.14 9.22
CA LEU A 182 -0.80 16.66 8.24
C LEU A 182 -1.24 18.08 8.59
N GLU A 183 -1.60 18.86 7.57
CA GLU A 183 -2.01 20.23 7.77
C GLU A 183 -3.38 20.28 8.49
N PRO A 184 -3.49 20.98 9.66
CA PRO A 184 -4.71 20.94 10.46
C PRO A 184 -5.99 21.43 9.77
N ASP A 185 -5.91 22.43 8.89
CA ASP A 185 -7.09 22.94 8.18
C ASP A 185 -7.62 21.91 7.16
N ALA A 186 -6.75 21.18 6.46
CA ALA A 186 -7.09 20.07 5.59
C ALA A 186 -7.74 18.93 6.38
N MET A 187 -7.27 18.66 7.61
CA MET A 187 -7.79 17.58 8.44
C MET A 187 -9.21 17.80 8.94
N LYS A 188 -9.70 19.05 9.00
CA LYS A 188 -11.05 19.39 9.47
C LYS A 188 -12.16 18.66 8.72
N LEU A 189 -11.98 18.40 7.42
CA LEU A 189 -12.97 17.69 6.60
C LEU A 189 -13.18 16.24 7.05
N PHE A 190 -12.17 15.62 7.67
CA PHE A 190 -12.18 14.22 8.10
C PHE A 190 -12.56 14.05 9.58
N HIS A 191 -12.95 15.12 10.26
CA HIS A 191 -13.65 15.05 11.54
C HIS A 191 -15.15 14.92 11.31
N LYS A 192 -15.85 14.14 12.15
CA LYS A 192 -17.29 13.96 12.02
C LYS A 192 -17.98 15.31 11.97
N ASN A 193 -18.71 15.49 10.89
CA ASN A 193 -19.50 16.67 10.59
C ASN A 193 -20.82 16.17 9.96
N SER A 194 -21.71 17.07 9.58
CA SER A 194 -22.97 16.72 8.91
C SER A 194 -22.82 16.58 7.39
N ILE A 195 -21.58 16.44 6.89
CA ILE A 195 -21.26 16.34 5.46
C ILE A 195 -21.22 14.86 5.08
N ASP A 196 -21.80 14.56 3.93
CA ASP A 196 -21.77 13.24 3.34
C ASP A 196 -20.34 12.86 2.90
N PRO A 197 -19.89 11.60 3.07
CA PRO A 197 -18.57 11.15 2.63
C PRO A 197 -18.24 11.53 1.18
N ALA A 198 -19.18 11.37 0.25
CA ALA A 198 -18.95 11.69 -1.16
C ALA A 198 -18.71 13.20 -1.39
N GLU A 199 -19.27 14.06 -0.54
CA GLU A 199 -19.00 15.50 -0.57
C GLU A 199 -17.64 15.83 0.06
N ILE A 200 -17.19 15.08 1.07
CA ILE A 200 -15.82 15.18 1.59
C ILE A 200 -14.81 14.81 0.51
N ALA A 201 -15.05 13.73 -0.25
CA ALA A 201 -14.18 13.34 -1.35
C ALA A 201 -14.03 14.45 -2.41
N LYS A 202 -15.11 15.18 -2.72
CA LYS A 202 -15.06 16.33 -3.63
C LYS A 202 -14.34 17.54 -3.04
N LEU A 203 -14.73 17.96 -1.84
CA LEU A 203 -14.18 19.17 -1.20
C LEU A 203 -12.69 19.05 -0.87
N SER A 204 -12.24 17.83 -0.52
CA SER A 204 -10.82 17.56 -0.27
C SER A 204 -9.99 17.43 -1.56
N GLY A 205 -10.63 17.14 -2.70
CA GLY A 205 -9.96 16.83 -3.96
C GLY A 205 -9.63 15.35 -4.17
N ILE A 206 -10.05 14.45 -3.26
CA ILE A 206 -9.89 12.99 -3.39
C ILE A 206 -10.59 12.48 -4.67
N ALA A 207 -11.78 13.00 -4.97
CA ALA A 207 -12.56 12.59 -6.14
C ALA A 207 -11.84 12.85 -7.48
N ASP A 208 -10.88 13.78 -7.50
CA ASP A 208 -10.13 14.18 -8.70
C ASP A 208 -8.73 13.54 -8.77
N LEU A 209 -8.37 12.66 -7.82
CA LEU A 209 -7.05 12.03 -7.79
C LEU A 209 -6.82 11.16 -9.02
N GLU A 210 -7.78 10.31 -9.36
CA GLU A 210 -7.75 9.46 -10.55
C GLU A 210 -9.13 9.45 -11.24
N PRO A 211 -9.28 10.14 -12.40
CA PRO A 211 -10.55 10.22 -13.10
C PRO A 211 -11.10 8.86 -13.50
N GLY A 212 -12.42 8.66 -13.34
CA GLY A 212 -13.10 7.41 -13.66
C GLY A 212 -13.12 6.39 -12.53
N THR A 213 -12.54 6.71 -11.37
CA THR A 213 -12.61 5.86 -10.18
C THR A 213 -14.00 5.86 -9.57
N ILE A 214 -14.54 4.68 -9.32
CA ILE A 214 -15.74 4.49 -8.50
C ILE A 214 -15.28 4.42 -7.04
N ILE A 215 -15.82 5.29 -6.19
CA ILE A 215 -15.42 5.47 -4.79
C ILE A 215 -16.48 4.88 -3.87
N ASP A 216 -16.02 4.12 -2.87
CA ASP A 216 -16.78 3.72 -1.68
C ASP A 216 -16.01 4.19 -0.45
N ASP A 217 -16.61 5.11 0.29
CA ASP A 217 -15.98 5.86 1.36
C ASP A 217 -16.81 5.87 2.65
N PHE A 218 -16.10 6.07 3.76
CA PHE A 218 -16.70 6.06 5.08
C PHE A 218 -16.01 7.06 5.99
N LEU A 219 -16.83 7.85 6.69
CA LEU A 219 -16.40 8.81 7.72
C LEU A 219 -16.71 8.24 9.11
N PHE A 220 -15.66 7.94 9.86
CA PHE A 220 -15.71 7.37 11.20
C PHE A 220 -16.09 8.39 12.27
N GLU A 221 -16.51 7.89 13.43
CA GLU A 221 -16.87 8.69 14.59
C GLU A 221 -15.87 8.51 15.74
N PRO A 222 -15.38 9.59 16.37
CA PRO A 222 -15.70 11.00 16.11
C PRO A 222 -14.93 11.62 14.92
N CYS A 223 -13.97 10.90 14.34
CA CYS A 223 -13.20 11.32 13.17
C CYS A 223 -12.52 10.12 12.52
N GLY A 224 -11.91 10.36 11.36
CA GLY A 224 -11.25 9.34 10.55
C GLY A 224 -12.01 9.12 9.25
N TYR A 225 -11.28 8.88 8.17
CA TYR A 225 -11.87 8.65 6.85
C TYR A 225 -11.14 7.51 6.16
N SER A 226 -11.90 6.68 5.46
CA SER A 226 -11.34 5.62 4.64
C SER A 226 -12.10 5.54 3.32
N MET A 227 -11.41 5.21 2.24
CA MET A 227 -12.03 4.93 0.97
C MET A 227 -11.29 3.87 0.18
N ASN A 228 -12.08 3.14 -0.61
CA ASN A 228 -11.60 2.32 -1.71
C ASN A 228 -12.05 2.94 -3.03
N GLY A 229 -11.21 2.82 -4.03
CA GLY A 229 -11.46 3.21 -5.41
C GLY A 229 -11.22 2.04 -6.34
N LEU A 230 -12.15 1.78 -7.26
CA LEU A 230 -11.98 0.81 -8.35
C LEU A 230 -12.08 1.49 -9.72
N LEU A 231 -11.19 1.10 -10.63
CA LEU A 231 -11.23 1.50 -12.03
C LEU A 231 -11.74 0.33 -12.91
N PRO A 232 -12.31 0.62 -14.11
CA PRO A 232 -12.82 -0.43 -15.00
C PRO A 232 -11.77 -1.44 -15.49
N ASP A 233 -10.49 -1.08 -15.49
CA ASP A 233 -9.37 -1.92 -15.92
C ASP A 233 -8.84 -2.84 -14.82
N GLY A 234 -9.44 -2.83 -13.62
CA GLY A 234 -9.00 -3.62 -12.47
C GLY A 234 -7.97 -2.92 -11.59
N ALA A 235 -7.55 -1.70 -11.92
CA ALA A 235 -6.75 -0.90 -11.00
C ALA A 235 -7.56 -0.44 -9.79
N TYR A 236 -6.88 -0.20 -8.67
CA TYR A 236 -7.48 0.28 -7.44
C TYR A 236 -6.70 1.46 -6.86
N MET A 237 -7.35 2.17 -5.95
CA MET A 237 -6.68 3.05 -4.99
C MET A 237 -7.33 2.92 -3.62
N ASN A 238 -6.56 3.10 -2.55
CA ASN A 238 -7.09 3.21 -1.18
C ASN A 238 -6.52 4.46 -0.50
N ILE A 239 -7.30 5.02 0.43
CA ILE A 239 -6.86 6.12 1.30
C ILE A 239 -7.38 5.87 2.70
N HIS A 240 -6.51 6.08 3.69
CA HIS A 240 -6.84 6.03 5.11
C HIS A 240 -6.33 7.28 5.80
N VAL A 241 -7.18 7.92 6.62
CA VAL A 241 -6.87 9.19 7.29
C VAL A 241 -7.14 9.08 8.78
N THR A 242 -6.11 9.33 9.57
CA THR A 242 -6.14 9.59 11.01
C THR A 242 -5.89 11.10 11.21
N PRO A 243 -6.94 11.92 11.43
CA PRO A 243 -6.80 13.37 11.37
C PRO A 243 -6.32 14.02 12.67
N GLU A 244 -6.26 13.29 13.80
CA GLU A 244 -5.88 13.88 15.07
C GLU A 244 -4.48 14.47 15.06
N LYS A 245 -4.37 15.74 15.41
CA LYS A 245 -3.13 16.54 15.32
C LYS A 245 -1.91 15.89 15.94
N ASP A 246 -2.06 15.21 17.08
CA ASP A 246 -0.93 14.69 17.87
C ASP A 246 -0.29 13.45 17.22
N PHE A 247 -0.99 12.77 16.31
CA PHE A 247 -0.54 11.56 15.63
C PHE A 247 -1.12 11.48 14.21
N SER A 248 -1.27 12.64 13.56
CA SER A 248 -1.93 12.74 12.26
C SER A 248 -1.19 11.94 11.20
N TYR A 249 -1.93 11.12 10.45
CA TYR A 249 -1.39 10.20 9.47
C TYR A 249 -2.38 10.03 8.32
N ALA A 250 -1.86 9.96 7.10
CA ALA A 250 -2.65 9.56 5.95
C ALA A 250 -1.83 8.65 5.04
N SER A 251 -2.47 7.65 4.45
CA SER A 251 -1.88 6.81 3.42
C SER A 251 -2.66 6.94 2.13
N PHE A 252 -1.95 6.81 1.02
CA PHE A 252 -2.49 6.62 -0.31
C PHE A 252 -1.74 5.46 -0.95
N GLU A 253 -2.47 4.53 -1.55
CA GLU A 253 -1.90 3.40 -2.28
C GLU A 253 -2.66 3.19 -3.59
N THR A 254 -1.96 2.81 -4.65
CA THR A 254 -2.59 2.50 -5.93
C THR A 254 -1.70 1.60 -6.78
N ASN A 255 -2.32 0.75 -7.59
CA ASN A 255 -1.67 0.05 -8.69
C ASN A 255 -2.01 0.60 -10.08
N VAL A 256 -2.60 1.81 -10.16
CA VAL A 256 -2.95 2.43 -11.44
C VAL A 256 -1.71 2.56 -12.31
N SER A 257 -1.78 2.02 -13.53
CA SER A 257 -0.63 1.98 -14.42
C SER A 257 -0.27 3.38 -14.95
N LYS A 258 0.97 3.83 -14.75
CA LYS A 258 1.47 5.12 -15.23
C LYS A 258 2.91 5.05 -15.72
N LYS A 259 3.25 5.87 -16.71
CA LYS A 259 4.65 6.14 -17.14
C LYS A 259 5.41 7.06 -16.20
N SER A 260 4.68 7.84 -15.41
CA SER A 260 5.20 8.69 -14.34
C SER A 260 4.07 9.01 -13.37
N TYR A 261 4.37 8.94 -12.08
CA TYR A 261 3.42 9.29 -11.02
C TYR A 261 3.53 10.75 -10.57
N ALA A 262 4.43 11.56 -11.16
CA ALA A 262 4.75 12.91 -10.66
C ALA A 262 3.51 13.80 -10.48
N ASN A 263 2.56 13.76 -11.44
CA ASN A 263 1.32 14.54 -11.33
C ASN A 263 0.35 13.99 -10.28
N LEU A 264 0.25 12.66 -10.15
CA LEU A 264 -0.61 12.04 -9.14
C LEU A 264 -0.07 12.33 -7.73
N VAL A 265 1.24 12.17 -7.52
CA VAL A 265 1.91 12.56 -6.27
C VAL A 265 1.62 14.02 -5.91
N LYS A 266 1.75 14.94 -6.88
CA LYS A 266 1.44 16.37 -6.66
C LYS A 266 -0.03 16.60 -6.26
N ARG A 267 -0.98 15.86 -6.84
CA ARG A 267 -2.40 15.93 -6.44
C ARG A 267 -2.61 15.40 -5.02
N VAL A 268 -2.08 14.22 -4.68
CA VAL A 268 -2.20 13.64 -3.34
C VAL A 268 -1.62 14.57 -2.27
N LEU A 269 -0.43 15.13 -2.50
CA LEU A 269 0.19 16.08 -1.57
C LEU A 269 -0.61 17.38 -1.41
N ASN A 270 -1.38 17.80 -2.43
CA ASN A 270 -2.24 18.98 -2.33
C ASN A 270 -3.48 18.74 -1.47
N VAL A 271 -3.99 17.50 -1.41
CA VAL A 271 -5.10 17.09 -0.54
C VAL A 271 -4.67 17.15 0.91
N PHE A 272 -3.57 16.47 1.26
CA PHE A 272 -3.20 16.22 2.66
C PHE A 272 -2.17 17.19 3.25
N LYS A 273 -1.38 17.85 2.38
CA LYS A 273 -0.38 18.86 2.74
C LYS A 273 0.55 18.46 3.90
N PRO A 274 1.14 17.25 3.91
CA PRO A 274 1.93 16.74 5.04
C PRO A 274 3.10 17.64 5.46
N GLY A 275 3.64 17.44 6.66
CA GLY A 275 4.93 18.02 7.06
C GLY A 275 6.11 17.22 6.48
N ARG A 276 5.92 15.91 6.33
CA ARG A 276 6.87 14.95 5.77
C ARG A 276 6.13 13.70 5.27
N PHE A 277 6.75 12.99 4.34
CA PHE A 277 6.15 11.79 3.78
C PHE A 277 7.21 10.85 3.22
N VAL A 278 6.86 9.57 3.17
CA VAL A 278 7.62 8.51 2.50
C VAL A 278 6.86 8.06 1.26
N MET A 279 7.58 7.70 0.20
CA MET A 279 7.01 7.03 -0.96
C MET A 279 7.73 5.70 -1.21
N THR A 280 6.97 4.68 -1.58
CA THR A 280 7.46 3.42 -2.13
C THR A 280 6.87 3.24 -3.52
N LEU A 281 7.68 2.77 -4.47
CA LEU A 281 7.21 2.42 -5.80
C LEU A 281 7.81 1.09 -6.22
N PHE A 282 6.95 0.07 -6.26
CA PHE A 282 7.24 -1.23 -6.85
C PHE A 282 6.88 -1.21 -8.33
N ALA A 283 7.69 -1.88 -9.15
CA ALA A 283 7.35 -2.19 -10.53
C ALA A 283 8.11 -3.41 -11.02
N ASN A 284 7.45 -4.27 -11.77
CA ASN A 284 8.13 -5.32 -12.53
C ASN A 284 8.52 -4.83 -13.93
N MET A 285 9.37 -5.59 -14.62
CA MET A 285 9.91 -5.18 -15.93
C MET A 285 8.85 -4.98 -17.03
N GLU A 286 7.66 -5.54 -16.87
CA GLU A 286 6.55 -5.41 -17.82
C GLU A 286 5.72 -4.13 -17.57
N SER A 287 5.97 -3.42 -16.47
CA SER A 287 5.34 -2.14 -16.14
C SER A 287 5.64 -1.05 -17.16
N GLU A 288 4.65 -0.17 -17.39
CA GLU A 288 4.77 1.01 -18.25
C GLU A 288 5.88 1.99 -17.81
N LEU A 289 6.33 1.92 -16.56
CA LEU A 289 7.43 2.75 -16.05
C LEU A 289 8.75 2.50 -16.77
N PHE A 290 8.99 1.28 -17.23
CA PHE A 290 10.21 0.93 -17.94
C PHE A 290 10.14 1.25 -19.44
N GLY A 291 8.94 1.57 -19.94
CA GLY A 291 8.66 1.81 -21.36
C GLY A 291 8.89 0.57 -22.22
N VAL A 292 8.38 0.58 -23.45
CA VAL A 292 8.88 -0.35 -24.47
C VAL A 292 10.33 0.06 -24.71
N GLN A 293 11.30 -0.71 -24.20
CA GLN A 293 12.64 -0.65 -24.80
C GLN A 293 12.42 -0.92 -26.27
N GLU A 294 12.57 0.10 -27.13
CA GLU A 294 12.58 -0.12 -28.56
C GLU A 294 13.54 -1.29 -28.78
N LYS A 295 13.05 -2.37 -29.40
CA LYS A 295 13.93 -3.40 -29.97
C LYS A 295 14.72 -2.72 -31.08
N GLY A 296 15.73 -1.94 -30.68
CA GLY A 296 16.67 -1.26 -31.52
C GLY A 296 17.36 -2.31 -32.38
N GLY A 297 17.35 -2.06 -33.68
CA GLY A 297 17.83 -2.98 -34.68
C GLY A 297 19.29 -3.39 -34.47
N SER A 298 19.62 -4.49 -35.14
CA SER A 298 20.97 -5.00 -35.31
C SER A 298 22.03 -3.91 -35.48
N GLY A 299 23.03 -3.91 -34.61
CA GLY A 299 24.31 -3.23 -34.85
C GLY A 299 24.69 -2.24 -33.76
N ASP A 300 25.86 -2.48 -33.18
CA ASP A 300 26.60 -1.67 -32.22
C ASP A 300 26.15 -1.67 -30.76
N HIS A 301 27.07 -2.18 -29.93
CA HIS A 301 27.05 -2.21 -28.48
C HIS A 301 26.95 -0.79 -27.89
N ALA A 302 25.73 -0.26 -27.80
CA ALA A 302 25.41 0.79 -26.86
C ALA A 302 25.53 0.20 -25.44
N LYS A 303 26.59 0.59 -24.73
CA LYS A 303 26.72 0.38 -23.28
C LYS A 303 25.51 1.00 -22.57
N LEU A 304 24.54 0.20 -22.12
CA LEU A 304 23.55 0.64 -21.12
C LEU A 304 24.30 0.91 -19.81
N THR A 305 24.52 2.18 -19.46
CA THR A 305 25.29 2.60 -18.27
C THR A 305 24.47 3.31 -17.19
N SER A 306 23.15 3.19 -17.19
CA SER A 306 22.32 3.52 -16.03
C SER A 306 21.20 2.50 -15.92
N GLU A 307 21.20 1.69 -14.87
CA GLU A 307 20.00 0.93 -14.50
C GLU A 307 18.89 1.95 -14.19
N VAL A 308 17.80 1.90 -14.94
CA VAL A 308 16.61 2.73 -14.69
C VAL A 308 15.82 2.07 -13.57
N TYR A 309 15.51 2.80 -12.51
CA TYR A 309 14.68 2.33 -11.40
C TYR A 309 13.30 2.98 -11.45
N PRO A 310 12.25 2.27 -11.00
CA PRO A 310 10.91 2.82 -10.97
C PRO A 310 10.92 4.00 -10.01
N GLY A 311 10.68 5.20 -10.50
CA GLY A 311 10.78 6.42 -9.69
C GLY A 311 11.77 7.44 -10.21
N ASP A 312 12.70 7.08 -11.11
CA ASP A 312 13.64 8.04 -11.71
C ASP A 312 12.91 9.19 -12.44
N SER A 313 11.74 8.90 -13.01
CA SER A 313 10.86 9.89 -13.67
C SER A 313 9.79 10.51 -12.75
N THR A 314 9.77 10.14 -11.47
CA THR A 314 8.70 10.49 -10.53
C THR A 314 9.23 11.21 -9.29
N PHE A 315 10.32 10.74 -8.72
CA PHE A 315 10.87 11.17 -7.43
C PHE A 315 11.90 12.28 -7.62
N GLU A 316 11.42 13.46 -8.04
CA GLU A 316 12.22 14.68 -8.19
C GLU A 316 12.95 15.06 -6.88
N ASP A 317 14.12 15.71 -6.96
CA ASP A 317 14.86 16.18 -5.76
C ASP A 317 14.03 17.12 -4.87
N LYS A 318 13.11 17.85 -5.51
CA LYS A 318 12.15 18.76 -4.88
C LYS A 318 10.78 18.55 -5.48
N ILE A 319 9.77 18.49 -4.63
CA ILE A 319 8.37 18.49 -5.02
C ILE A 319 7.73 19.63 -4.23
N PHE A 320 7.17 20.64 -4.88
CA PHE A 320 6.70 21.87 -4.20
C PHE A 320 7.77 22.47 -3.24
N ASP A 321 7.43 22.61 -1.97
CA ASP A 321 8.27 23.07 -0.86
C ASP A 321 8.92 21.92 -0.07
N TYR A 322 8.81 20.68 -0.55
CA TYR A 322 9.43 19.50 0.05
C TYR A 322 10.82 19.23 -0.55
N GLN A 323 11.78 18.91 0.32
CA GLN A 323 13.13 18.50 -0.06
C GLN A 323 13.30 17.01 0.20
N ARG A 324 13.78 16.27 -0.81
CA ARG A 324 14.15 14.86 -0.65
C ARG A 324 15.27 14.74 0.39
N GLN A 325 15.06 13.87 1.37
CA GLN A 325 15.98 13.55 2.45
C GLN A 325 16.80 12.29 2.16
N ASP A 326 16.14 11.29 1.59
CA ASP A 326 16.71 9.98 1.30
C ASP A 326 16.11 9.44 -0.01
N TRP A 327 16.93 8.71 -0.76
CA TRP A 327 16.54 7.95 -1.95
C TRP A 327 17.30 6.62 -1.88
N GLN A 328 16.58 5.52 -1.97
CA GLN A 328 17.15 4.18 -1.99
C GLN A 328 16.40 3.36 -3.03
N ALA A 329 17.14 2.55 -3.80
CA ALA A 329 16.54 1.62 -4.73
C ALA A 329 17.04 0.20 -4.46
N SER A 330 16.21 -0.78 -4.76
CA SER A 330 16.48 -2.20 -4.56
C SER A 330 15.94 -2.99 -5.75
N LYS A 331 16.65 -4.05 -6.08
CA LYS A 331 16.25 -5.00 -7.12
C LYS A 331 16.00 -6.34 -6.45
N PHE A 332 14.77 -6.84 -6.60
CA PHE A 332 14.35 -8.19 -6.23
C PHE A 332 14.26 -9.05 -7.49
N SER A 333 13.89 -10.32 -7.35
CA SER A 333 13.82 -11.25 -8.47
C SER A 333 12.91 -10.77 -9.60
N ASN A 334 11.69 -10.34 -9.26
CA ASN A 334 10.67 -9.91 -10.23
C ASN A 334 10.36 -8.42 -10.20
N TYR A 335 10.80 -7.71 -9.16
CA TYR A 335 10.43 -6.33 -8.92
C TYR A 335 11.64 -5.45 -8.69
N TYR A 336 11.51 -4.21 -9.12
CA TYR A 336 12.34 -3.10 -8.70
C TYR A 336 11.55 -2.27 -7.71
N LEU A 337 12.21 -1.77 -6.69
CA LEU A 337 11.62 -0.94 -5.66
C LEU A 337 12.44 0.32 -5.49
N THR A 338 11.76 1.46 -5.44
CA THR A 338 12.37 2.71 -4.98
C THR A 338 11.65 3.24 -3.76
N PHE A 339 12.43 3.59 -2.74
CA PHE A 339 12.00 4.28 -1.55
C PHE A 339 12.49 5.72 -1.59
N CYS A 340 11.65 6.67 -1.20
CA CYS A 340 12.05 8.04 -0.98
C CYS A 340 11.44 8.62 0.30
N ASN A 341 12.18 9.51 0.94
CA ASN A 341 11.74 10.27 2.10
C ASN A 341 11.82 11.77 1.81
N TYR A 342 10.79 12.53 2.18
CA TYR A 342 10.69 13.97 1.96
C TYR A 342 10.24 14.69 3.22
N ALA A 343 10.71 15.93 3.39
CA ALA A 343 10.26 16.83 4.46
C ALA A 343 10.11 18.25 3.93
N LYS A 344 9.16 19.02 4.47
CA LYS A 344 9.03 20.45 4.16
C LYS A 344 10.31 21.20 4.50
N VAL A 345 10.74 22.07 3.59
CA VAL A 345 11.86 22.97 3.85
C VAL A 345 11.46 23.94 4.95
N LYS A 346 12.09 23.85 6.12
CA LYS A 346 11.88 24.83 7.20
C LYS A 346 12.34 26.20 6.72
N THR A 347 11.41 27.11 6.45
CA THR A 347 11.72 28.53 6.32
C THR A 347 12.24 29.00 7.68
N LYS A 348 13.50 29.46 7.75
CA LYS A 348 13.96 30.16 8.95
C LYS A 348 12.99 31.31 9.21
N PRO A 349 12.44 31.47 10.43
CA PRO A 349 11.67 32.66 10.75
C PRO A 349 12.57 33.88 10.51
N SER A 350 12.06 34.82 9.71
CA SER A 350 12.70 36.09 9.36
C SER A 350 12.90 36.99 10.57
#